data_AF-A0A1Y3RFC1-F1
#
_entry.id   AF-A0A1Y3RFC1-F1
#
_cell.length_a   1.000
_cell.length_b   1.000
_cell.length_c   1.000
_cell.angle_alpha   90.00
_cell.angle_beta   90.00
_cell.angle_gamma   90.00
#
_symmetry.space_group_name_H-M   'P 1'
#
loop_
_entity.id
_entity.type
_entity.pdbx_description
1 polymer ?
#
loop_
_entity_poly.entity_id
_entity_poly.type
_entity_poly.pdbx_seq_one_letter_code
_entity_poly.pdbx_strand_id
1 'polypeptide(L)'
;MNLPEPLPPAEQAHCRRTAALSEMLAKLAGLPDSEVRTVTQSALVHDIGKTAIPTAILCKPGPLTEEERVLMRVHTTVGARILSHTNGTMRTAATVALQHHERIDGSGYLGLKGNEIHPHARLVAVADVFDALLSPRSYKRPWSIQRTSSYLSSLAGVELDEKLVGLLLNNLPQALKLYQDETRIKSKIRITADYAHIGKGGIGPCCCRKNSTLSIG
;
A
#
# COMPACT_ATOMS: atom_id res chain seq x y z
N MET A 1 5.64 -26.16 4.53
CA MET A 1 5.28 -24.81 5.01
C MET A 1 4.27 -24.27 4.01
N ASN A 2 3.01 -24.07 4.43
CA ASN A 2 1.94 -23.65 3.52
C ASN A 2 2.28 -22.26 2.98
N LEU A 3 2.12 -22.06 1.67
CA LEU A 3 2.24 -20.74 1.08
C LEU A 3 1.19 -19.83 1.71
N PRO A 4 1.52 -18.56 2.01
CA PRO A 4 0.52 -17.61 2.47
C PRO A 4 -0.59 -17.49 1.42
N GLU A 5 -1.85 -17.51 1.87
CA GLU A 5 -2.98 -17.29 0.97
C GLU A 5 -2.89 -15.89 0.35
N PRO A 6 -3.30 -15.72 -0.92
CA PRO A 6 -3.35 -14.41 -1.54
C PRO A 6 -4.32 -13.49 -0.77
N LEU A 7 -4.05 -12.18 -0.79
CA LEU A 7 -4.95 -11.21 -0.17
C LEU A 7 -6.38 -11.35 -0.73
N PRO A 8 -7.42 -11.12 0.10
CA PRO A 8 -8.79 -11.11 -0.39
C PRO A 8 -8.97 -10.12 -1.57
N PRO A 9 -9.88 -10.37 -2.53
CA PRO A 9 -10.06 -9.51 -3.70
C PRO A 9 -10.24 -8.02 -3.38
N ALA A 10 -10.96 -7.70 -2.29
CA ALA A 10 -11.16 -6.32 -1.84
C ALA A 10 -9.85 -5.64 -1.42
N GLU A 11 -8.95 -6.37 -0.74
CA GLU A 11 -7.63 -5.86 -0.33
C GLU A 11 -6.68 -5.72 -1.54
N GLN A 12 -6.77 -6.62 -2.53
CA GLN A 12 -6.03 -6.45 -3.78
C GLN A 12 -6.49 -5.22 -4.57
N ALA A 13 -7.80 -4.97 -4.63
CA ALA A 13 -8.36 -3.80 -5.28
C ALA A 13 -7.92 -2.51 -4.56
N HIS A 14 -7.93 -2.51 -3.22
CA HIS A 14 -7.39 -1.44 -2.39
C HIS A 14 -5.93 -1.15 -2.72
N CYS A 15 -5.05 -2.16 -2.73
CA CYS A 15 -3.65 -1.98 -3.09
C CYS A 15 -3.45 -1.34 -4.47
N ARG A 16 -4.27 -1.72 -5.46
CA ARG A 16 -4.22 -1.14 -6.81
C ARG A 16 -4.68 0.32 -6.82
N ARG A 17 -5.77 0.66 -6.12
CA ARG A 17 -6.26 2.05 -6.04
C ARG A 17 -5.27 2.93 -5.28
N THR A 18 -4.74 2.47 -4.14
CA THR A 18 -3.68 3.16 -3.40
C THR A 18 -2.43 3.40 -4.27
N ALA A 19 -2.05 2.43 -5.10
CA ALA A 19 -0.93 2.60 -6.04
C ALA A 19 -1.20 3.65 -7.13
N ALA A 20 -2.40 3.65 -7.72
CA ALA A 20 -2.78 4.64 -8.72
C ALA A 20 -2.86 6.06 -8.16
N LEU A 21 -3.43 6.21 -6.95
CA LEU A 21 -3.47 7.47 -6.22
C LEU A 21 -2.05 7.96 -5.87
N SER A 22 -1.18 7.04 -5.46
CA SER A 22 0.21 7.36 -5.15
C SER A 22 0.98 7.81 -6.39
N GLU A 23 0.76 7.16 -7.55
CA GLU A 23 1.34 7.60 -8.83
C GLU A 23 0.91 9.02 -9.19
N MET A 24 -0.39 9.33 -9.04
CA MET A 24 -0.94 10.65 -9.30
C MET A 24 -0.30 11.70 -8.40
N LEU A 25 -0.26 11.46 -7.07
CA LEU A 25 0.32 12.38 -6.11
C LEU A 25 1.81 12.61 -6.37
N ALA A 26 2.54 11.55 -6.72
CA ALA A 26 3.97 11.66 -6.99
C ALA A 26 4.26 12.56 -8.20
N LYS A 27 3.48 12.41 -9.27
CA LYS A 27 3.57 13.28 -10.46
C LYS A 27 3.21 14.73 -10.13
N LEU A 28 2.12 14.95 -9.39
CA LEU A 28 1.68 16.28 -8.97
C LEU A 28 2.71 16.96 -8.05
N ALA A 29 3.43 16.20 -7.23
CA ALA A 29 4.49 16.69 -6.38
C ALA A 29 5.81 16.97 -7.13
N GLY A 30 5.87 16.68 -8.44
CA GLY A 30 7.04 16.93 -9.29
C GLY A 30 8.18 15.94 -9.10
N LEU A 31 7.90 14.72 -8.62
CA LEU A 31 8.93 13.69 -8.50
C LEU A 31 9.39 13.21 -9.89
N PRO A 32 10.68 12.86 -10.04
CA PRO A 32 11.17 12.29 -11.30
C PRO A 32 10.51 10.93 -11.56
N ASP A 33 10.41 10.54 -12.83
CA ASP A 33 9.72 9.31 -13.24
C ASP A 33 10.23 8.04 -12.55
N SER A 34 11.50 7.99 -12.17
CA SER A 34 12.08 6.88 -11.40
C SER A 34 11.49 6.76 -9.99
N GLU A 35 11.29 7.89 -9.31
CA GLU A 35 10.71 7.92 -7.98
C GLU A 35 9.20 7.68 -8.05
N VAL A 36 8.52 8.24 -9.06
CA VAL A 36 7.10 7.93 -9.35
C VAL A 36 6.91 6.43 -9.49
N ARG A 37 7.72 5.75 -10.32
CA ARG A 37 7.66 4.28 -10.44
C ARG A 37 7.91 3.56 -9.11
N THR A 38 8.89 4.04 -8.35
CA THR A 38 9.28 3.42 -7.07
C THR A 38 8.15 3.52 -6.04
N VAL A 39 7.52 4.68 -5.88
CA VAL A 39 6.40 4.84 -4.94
C VAL A 39 5.15 4.11 -5.39
N THR A 40 4.84 4.08 -6.69
CA THR A 40 3.72 3.28 -7.22
C THR A 40 3.90 1.79 -6.93
N GLN A 41 5.10 1.25 -7.16
CA GLN A 41 5.40 -0.15 -6.85
C GLN A 41 5.35 -0.43 -5.34
N SER A 42 5.89 0.48 -4.53
CA SER A 42 5.88 0.36 -3.07
C SER A 42 4.45 0.37 -2.51
N ALA A 43 3.60 1.27 -3.03
CA ALA A 43 2.19 1.37 -2.69
C ALA A 43 1.40 0.12 -3.06
N LEU A 44 1.73 -0.55 -4.17
CA LEU A 44 1.03 -1.78 -4.57
C LEU A 44 1.25 -2.94 -3.59
N VAL A 45 2.38 -2.94 -2.87
CA VAL A 45 2.77 -4.03 -1.97
C VAL A 45 2.82 -3.61 -0.50
N HIS A 46 2.36 -2.41 -0.16
CA HIS A 46 2.44 -1.86 1.20
C HIS A 46 1.80 -2.80 2.25
N ASP A 47 0.74 -3.48 1.83
CA ASP A 47 -0.08 -4.37 2.64
C ASP A 47 0.25 -5.86 2.49
N ILE A 48 1.35 -6.23 1.81
CA ILE A 48 1.67 -7.64 1.55
C ILE A 48 1.76 -8.49 2.82
N GLY A 49 2.11 -7.88 3.95
CA GLY A 49 2.17 -8.57 5.24
C GLY A 49 0.80 -8.99 5.79
N LYS A 50 -0.33 -8.49 5.26
CA LYS A 50 -1.67 -8.95 5.63
C LYS A 50 -1.91 -10.42 5.30
N THR A 51 -1.10 -10.98 4.40
CA THR A 51 -1.09 -12.43 4.11
C THR A 51 -0.70 -13.31 5.30
N ALA A 52 -0.07 -12.73 6.34
CA ALA A 52 0.24 -13.41 7.59
C ALA A 52 -0.79 -13.15 8.70
N ILE A 53 -1.81 -12.33 8.46
CA ILE A 53 -2.87 -12.03 9.43
C ILE A 53 -3.95 -13.13 9.34
N PRO A 54 -4.40 -13.70 10.46
CA PRO A 54 -5.46 -14.70 10.44
C PRO A 54 -6.72 -14.19 9.74
N THR A 55 -7.31 -14.99 8.85
CA THR A 55 -8.51 -14.63 8.08
C THR A 55 -9.68 -14.20 8.97
N ALA A 56 -9.83 -14.81 10.15
CA ALA A 56 -10.86 -14.45 11.13
C ALA A 56 -10.74 -12.99 11.64
N ILE A 57 -9.52 -12.45 11.67
CA ILE A 57 -9.23 -11.06 12.07
C ILE A 57 -9.27 -10.14 10.84
N LEU A 58 -8.64 -10.56 9.74
CA LEU A 58 -8.61 -9.77 8.49
C LEU A 58 -10.02 -9.51 7.94
N CYS A 59 -10.90 -10.50 8.00
CA CYS A 59 -12.25 -10.45 7.45
C CYS A 59 -13.33 -10.24 8.52
N LYS A 60 -12.97 -9.84 9.75
CA LYS A 60 -13.92 -9.70 10.87
C LYS A 60 -15.06 -8.73 10.53
N PRO A 61 -16.35 -9.14 10.66
CA PRO A 61 -17.49 -8.25 10.50
C PRO A 61 -17.71 -7.44 11.78
N GLY A 62 -16.87 -6.43 12.03
CA GLY A 62 -17.01 -5.50 13.13
C GLY A 62 -15.72 -4.76 13.46
N PRO A 63 -15.72 -3.89 14.49
CA PRO A 63 -14.48 -3.32 14.99
C PRO A 63 -13.58 -4.41 15.57
N LEU A 64 -12.27 -4.24 15.38
CA LEU A 64 -11.26 -5.06 16.05
C LEU A 64 -11.18 -4.70 17.53
N THR A 65 -10.98 -5.70 18.41
CA THR A 65 -10.57 -5.50 19.80
C THR A 65 -9.16 -4.90 19.87
N GLU A 66 -8.72 -4.47 21.04
CA GLU A 66 -7.37 -3.90 21.16
C GLU A 66 -6.28 -4.94 20.86
N GLU A 67 -6.47 -6.18 21.30
CA GLU A 67 -5.56 -7.30 21.02
C GLU A 67 -5.52 -7.63 19.53
N GLU A 68 -6.68 -7.64 18.88
CA GLU A 68 -6.78 -7.87 17.43
C GLU A 68 -6.17 -6.72 16.64
N ARG A 69 -6.28 -5.47 17.12
CA ARG A 69 -5.59 -4.32 16.52
C ARG A 69 -4.09 -4.50 16.63
N VAL A 70 -3.57 -4.83 17.80
CA VAL A 70 -2.13 -5.09 18.00
C VAL A 70 -1.64 -6.16 17.02
N LEU A 71 -2.39 -7.26 16.86
CA LEU A 71 -2.04 -8.27 15.87
C LEU A 71 -2.14 -7.76 14.44
N MET A 72 -3.15 -6.97 14.10
CA MET A 72 -3.27 -6.35 12.77
C MET A 72 -2.05 -5.49 12.45
N ARG A 73 -1.49 -4.74 13.41
CA ARG A 73 -0.31 -3.88 13.18
C ARG A 73 0.92 -4.67 12.71
N VAL A 74 0.99 -5.96 13.06
CA VAL A 74 2.12 -6.85 12.70
C VAL A 74 2.31 -6.95 11.18
N HIS A 75 1.27 -6.72 10.37
CA HIS A 75 1.39 -6.75 8.91
C HIS A 75 2.48 -5.80 8.38
N THR A 76 2.71 -4.66 9.02
CA THR A 76 3.75 -3.70 8.63
C THR A 76 5.15 -4.33 8.73
N THR A 77 5.46 -4.91 9.90
CA THR A 77 6.74 -5.56 10.16
C THR A 77 6.95 -6.83 9.32
N VAL A 78 5.89 -7.62 9.13
CA VAL A 78 5.94 -8.82 8.28
C VAL A 78 6.12 -8.43 6.82
N GLY A 79 5.39 -7.42 6.34
CA GLY A 79 5.51 -6.92 4.97
C GLY A 79 6.91 -6.39 4.70
N ALA A 80 7.45 -5.57 5.61
CA ALA A 80 8.82 -5.08 5.55
C ALA A 80 9.83 -6.24 5.48
N ARG A 81 9.65 -7.28 6.30
CA ARG A 81 10.51 -8.47 6.29
C ARG A 81 10.39 -9.25 4.98
N ILE A 82 9.19 -9.44 4.43
CA ILE A 82 9.00 -10.11 3.13
C ILE A 82 9.76 -9.37 2.04
N LEU A 83 9.64 -8.04 2.02
CA LEU A 83 10.23 -7.19 0.99
C LEU A 83 11.74 -6.96 1.19
N SER A 84 12.26 -7.04 2.41
CA SER A 84 13.69 -6.82 2.69
C SER A 84 14.60 -7.91 2.13
N HIS A 85 14.08 -9.09 1.80
CA HIS A 85 14.85 -10.18 1.20
C HIS A 85 15.05 -10.02 -0.31
N THR A 86 14.71 -8.85 -0.86
CA THR A 86 14.71 -8.60 -2.30
C THR A 86 15.56 -7.36 -2.64
N ASN A 87 16.31 -7.42 -3.74
CA ASN A 87 17.28 -6.39 -4.11
C ASN A 87 16.63 -5.19 -4.85
N GLY A 88 17.26 -4.02 -4.81
CA GLY A 88 16.89 -2.86 -5.66
C GLY A 88 15.72 -2.02 -5.12
N THR A 89 14.78 -1.65 -5.99
CA THR A 89 13.58 -0.81 -5.71
C THR A 89 12.74 -1.32 -4.52
N MET A 90 12.91 -2.59 -4.18
CA MET A 90 12.23 -3.25 -3.09
C MET A 90 12.67 -2.81 -1.69
N ARG A 91 13.87 -2.22 -1.56
CA ARG A 91 14.28 -1.63 -0.27
C ARG A 91 13.34 -0.50 0.15
N THR A 92 12.94 0.34 -0.80
CA THR A 92 11.97 1.40 -0.56
C THR A 92 10.58 0.83 -0.27
N ALA A 93 10.19 -0.23 -0.98
CA ALA A 93 8.93 -0.93 -0.73
C ALA A 93 8.88 -1.50 0.70
N ALA A 94 9.99 -2.07 1.20
CA ALA A 94 10.10 -2.56 2.58
C ALA A 94 9.92 -1.42 3.60
N THR A 95 10.55 -0.27 3.37
CA THR A 95 10.37 0.92 4.22
C THR A 95 8.93 1.43 4.18
N VAL A 96 8.31 1.48 3.01
CA VAL A 96 6.90 1.91 2.86
C VAL A 96 5.96 0.93 3.57
N ALA A 97 6.13 -0.37 3.40
CA ALA A 97 5.33 -1.38 4.11
C ALA A 97 5.47 -1.22 5.64
N LEU A 98 6.67 -0.88 6.12
CA LEU A 98 6.91 -0.64 7.54
C LEU A 98 6.26 0.66 8.06
N GLN A 99 6.28 1.72 7.25
CA GLN A 99 6.02 3.09 7.72
C GLN A 99 4.72 3.73 7.20
N HIS A 100 3.93 3.08 6.33
CA HIS A 100 2.74 3.71 5.74
C HIS A 100 1.62 4.01 6.76
N HIS A 101 1.70 3.46 7.97
CA HIS A 101 0.84 3.81 9.10
C HIS A 101 1.48 4.80 10.09
N GLU A 102 2.65 5.35 9.78
CA GLU A 102 3.20 6.45 10.56
C GLU A 102 2.38 7.73 10.38
N ARG A 103 2.37 8.54 11.43
CA ARG A 103 1.73 9.85 11.47
C ARG A 103 2.79 10.90 11.77
N ILE A 104 2.74 12.05 11.11
CA ILE A 104 3.83 13.04 11.20
C ILE A 104 4.01 13.63 12.61
N ASP A 105 2.99 13.56 13.47
CA ASP A 105 3.05 13.91 14.90
C ASP A 105 3.70 12.84 15.80
N GLY A 106 3.96 11.65 15.27
CA GLY A 106 4.51 10.50 16.00
C GLY A 106 3.47 9.64 16.72
N SER A 107 2.17 9.80 16.43
CA SER A 107 1.12 8.90 16.93
C SER A 107 1.02 7.57 16.16
N GLY A 108 1.91 7.36 15.18
CA GLY A 108 2.02 6.18 14.33
C GLY A 108 2.48 4.90 15.06
N TYR A 109 2.71 3.83 14.30
CA TYR A 109 3.00 2.50 14.87
C TYR A 109 4.39 2.42 15.50
N LEU A 110 5.37 3.09 14.92
CA LEU A 110 6.76 3.16 15.38
C LEU A 110 7.07 4.49 16.08
N GLY A 111 6.16 5.46 16.01
CA GLY A 111 6.30 6.77 16.64
C GLY A 111 7.28 7.71 15.93
N LEU A 112 7.52 7.48 14.62
CA LEU A 112 8.40 8.33 13.82
C LEU A 112 7.72 9.67 13.56
N LYS A 113 8.49 10.77 13.58
CA LYS A 113 7.97 12.14 13.42
C LYS A 113 8.49 12.80 12.16
N GLY A 114 7.63 13.57 11.51
CA GLY A 114 7.99 14.47 10.40
C GLY A 114 8.91 13.83 9.35
N ASN A 115 10.19 14.21 9.37
CA ASN A 115 11.21 13.80 8.40
C ASN A 115 11.88 12.45 8.71
N GLU A 116 11.60 11.84 9.86
CA GLU A 116 12.00 10.46 10.16
C GLU A 116 11.21 9.45 9.31
N ILE A 117 10.02 9.85 8.85
CA ILE A 117 9.16 9.06 7.98
C ILE A 117 9.64 9.23 6.53
N HIS A 118 9.85 8.11 5.86
CA HIS A 118 10.27 8.11 4.46
C HIS A 118 9.25 8.88 3.60
N PRO A 119 9.69 9.73 2.65
CA PRO A 119 8.79 10.56 1.85
C PRO A 119 7.73 9.74 1.10
N HIS A 120 8.11 8.58 0.55
CA HIS A 120 7.16 7.67 -0.07
C HIS A 120 6.14 7.08 0.91
N ALA A 121 6.51 6.84 2.17
CA ALA A 121 5.56 6.34 3.17
C ALA A 121 4.53 7.41 3.53
N ARG A 122 4.94 8.68 3.69
CA ARG A 122 4.01 9.81 3.88
C ARG A 122 3.03 9.95 2.72
N LEU A 123 3.51 9.79 1.49
CA LEU A 123 2.69 9.84 0.28
C LEU A 123 1.68 8.69 0.25
N VAL A 124 2.14 7.46 0.49
CA VAL A 124 1.27 6.28 0.53
C VAL A 124 0.25 6.37 1.66
N ALA A 125 0.61 6.91 2.82
CA ALA A 125 -0.32 7.10 3.94
C ALA A 125 -1.52 7.99 3.56
N VAL A 126 -1.30 9.06 2.78
CA VAL A 126 -2.38 9.93 2.30
C VAL A 126 -3.29 9.18 1.32
N ALA A 127 -2.69 8.45 0.36
CA ALA A 127 -3.44 7.66 -0.63
C ALA A 127 -4.26 6.53 0.03
N ASP A 128 -3.65 5.81 0.98
CA ASP A 128 -4.26 4.72 1.75
C ASP A 128 -5.47 5.22 2.54
N VAL A 129 -5.32 6.30 3.31
CA VAL A 129 -6.42 6.88 4.10
C VAL A 129 -7.57 7.31 3.19
N PHE A 130 -7.30 7.96 2.06
CA PHE A 130 -8.35 8.35 1.12
C PHE A 130 -9.13 7.13 0.59
N ASP A 131 -8.43 6.09 0.11
CA ASP A 131 -9.08 4.89 -0.43
C ASP A 131 -9.85 4.13 0.66
N ALA A 132 -9.28 4.00 1.86
CA ALA A 132 -9.88 3.28 2.98
C ALA A 132 -11.17 3.94 3.51
N LEU A 133 -11.33 5.25 3.34
CA LEU A 133 -12.53 5.98 3.75
C LEU A 133 -13.68 5.83 2.76
N LEU A 134 -13.38 5.79 1.46
CA LEU A 134 -14.36 5.66 0.38
C LEU A 134 -14.72 4.20 0.07
N SER A 135 -13.82 3.26 0.31
CA SER A 135 -14.05 1.85 -0.02
C SER A 135 -15.01 1.18 0.97
N PRO A 136 -15.93 0.32 0.49
CA PRO A 136 -16.72 -0.51 1.39
C PRO A 136 -15.83 -1.52 2.11
N ARG A 137 -16.08 -1.73 3.40
CA ARG A 137 -15.46 -2.81 4.18
C ARG A 137 -16.54 -3.64 4.85
N SER A 138 -16.22 -4.88 5.23
CA SER A 138 -17.16 -5.83 5.86
C SER A 138 -17.91 -5.24 7.06
N TYR A 139 -17.32 -4.24 7.72
CA TYR A 139 -17.82 -3.61 8.93
C TYR A 139 -18.20 -2.13 8.77
N LYS A 140 -18.03 -1.53 7.58
CA LYS A 140 -18.15 -0.07 7.39
C LYS A 140 -18.72 0.27 6.01
N ARG A 141 -19.75 1.12 6.02
CA ARG A 141 -20.25 1.78 4.80
C ARG A 141 -19.25 2.86 4.34
N PRO A 142 -19.03 3.00 3.02
CA PRO A 142 -18.32 4.14 2.44
C PRO A 142 -18.71 5.48 3.06
N TRP A 143 -17.73 6.34 3.31
CA TRP A 143 -18.02 7.73 3.66
C TRP A 143 -18.45 8.52 2.42
N SER A 144 -19.20 9.61 2.63
CA SER A 144 -19.43 10.56 1.55
C SER A 144 -18.13 11.27 1.15
N ILE A 145 -18.07 11.76 -0.08
CA ILE A 145 -16.93 12.54 -0.57
C ILE A 145 -16.72 13.76 0.32
N GLN A 146 -17.78 14.52 0.66
CA GLN A 146 -17.64 15.69 1.53
C GLN A 146 -17.07 15.35 2.90
N ARG A 147 -17.52 14.24 3.51
CA ARG A 147 -17.02 13.80 4.81
C ARG A 147 -15.55 13.37 4.72
N THR A 148 -15.20 12.63 3.67
CA THR A 148 -13.82 12.18 3.42
C THR A 148 -12.88 13.37 3.25
N SER A 149 -13.24 14.34 2.41
CA SER A 149 -12.44 15.55 2.19
C SER A 149 -12.29 16.36 3.47
N SER A 150 -13.37 16.59 4.22
CA SER A 150 -13.32 17.35 5.47
C SER A 150 -12.43 16.68 6.51
N TYR A 151 -12.50 15.35 6.62
CA TYR A 151 -11.66 14.59 7.53
C TYR A 151 -10.18 14.63 7.12
N LEU A 152 -9.87 14.44 5.83
CA LEU A 152 -8.49 14.56 5.34
C LEU A 152 -7.92 15.96 5.61
N SER A 153 -8.70 17.02 5.37
CA SER A 153 -8.30 18.38 5.72
C SER A 153 -7.99 18.53 7.21
N SER A 154 -8.75 17.87 8.09
CA SER A 154 -8.48 17.92 9.53
C SER A 154 -7.21 17.17 9.95
N LEU A 155 -6.73 16.22 9.14
CA LEU A 155 -5.49 15.49 9.38
C LEU A 155 -4.25 16.19 8.80
N ALA A 156 -4.45 17.12 7.87
CA ALA A 156 -3.37 17.81 7.17
C ALA A 156 -2.51 18.62 8.16
N GLY A 157 -1.19 18.40 8.13
CA GLY A 157 -0.24 19.08 9.03
C GLY A 157 -0.25 18.56 10.48
N VAL A 158 -1.16 17.65 10.82
CA VAL A 158 -1.24 17.00 12.15
C VAL A 158 -0.77 15.55 12.04
N GLU A 159 -1.54 14.72 11.33
CA GLU A 159 -1.25 13.29 11.16
C GLU A 159 -0.68 12.99 9.78
N LEU A 160 -1.09 13.75 8.77
CA LEU A 160 -0.72 13.56 7.36
C LEU A 160 0.02 14.78 6.82
N ASP A 161 0.88 14.54 5.84
CA ASP A 161 1.63 15.61 5.16
C ASP A 161 0.68 16.61 4.49
N GLU A 162 0.73 17.87 4.94
CA GLU A 162 -0.16 18.94 4.51
C GLU A 162 -0.10 19.18 3.00
N LYS A 163 1.10 19.17 2.42
CA LYS A 163 1.30 19.40 0.99
C LYS A 163 0.65 18.29 0.18
N LEU A 164 0.83 17.03 0.59
CA LEU A 164 0.26 15.87 -0.09
C LEU A 164 -1.27 15.83 0.01
N VAL A 165 -1.83 16.15 1.17
CA VAL A 165 -3.29 16.29 1.34
C VAL A 165 -3.82 17.41 0.45
N GLY A 166 -3.17 18.57 0.43
CA GLY A 166 -3.53 19.69 -0.45
C GLY A 166 -3.53 19.31 -1.93
N LEU A 167 -2.49 18.60 -2.39
CA LEU A 167 -2.42 18.08 -3.76
C LEU A 167 -3.58 17.13 -4.08
N LEU A 168 -3.91 16.22 -3.17
CA LEU A 168 -5.02 15.28 -3.34
C LEU A 168 -6.36 16.02 -3.47
N LEU A 169 -6.64 16.94 -2.54
CA LEU A 169 -7.93 17.66 -2.50
C LEU A 169 -8.10 18.63 -3.67
N ASN A 170 -7.02 19.32 -4.07
CA ASN A 170 -7.05 20.20 -5.25
C ASN A 170 -7.25 19.42 -6.57
N ASN A 171 -6.98 18.11 -6.57
CA ASN A 171 -7.15 17.22 -7.73
C ASN A 171 -8.21 16.14 -7.46
N LEU A 172 -9.17 16.43 -6.57
CA LEU A 172 -10.20 15.47 -6.15
C LEU A 172 -11.00 14.85 -7.32
N PRO A 173 -11.40 15.58 -8.38
CA PRO A 173 -12.06 14.95 -9.52
C PRO A 173 -11.22 13.85 -10.19
N GLN A 174 -9.91 14.05 -10.29
CA GLN A 174 -8.98 13.05 -10.85
C GLN A 174 -8.83 11.86 -9.90
N ALA A 175 -8.69 12.11 -8.59
CA ALA A 175 -8.61 11.07 -7.56
C ALA A 175 -9.87 10.18 -7.55
N LEU A 176 -11.05 10.80 -7.63
CA LEU A 176 -12.33 10.08 -7.69
C LEU A 176 -12.49 9.26 -8.95
N LYS A 177 -12.00 9.76 -10.09
CA LYS A 177 -11.98 8.99 -11.34
C LYS A 177 -11.11 7.74 -11.19
N LEU A 178 -9.92 7.86 -10.60
CA LEU A 178 -9.05 6.71 -10.34
C LEU A 178 -9.69 5.70 -9.37
N TYR A 179 -10.46 6.17 -8.40
CA TYR A 179 -11.24 5.32 -7.50
C TYR A 179 -12.37 4.57 -8.23
N GLN A 180 -13.11 5.25 -9.11
CA GLN A 180 -14.25 4.69 -9.86
C GLN A 180 -13.85 3.71 -10.97
N ASP A 181 -12.70 3.94 -11.62
CA ASP A 181 -12.30 3.18 -12.80
C ASP A 181 -11.88 1.72 -12.49
N GLU A 182 -11.70 1.34 -11.22
CA GLU A 182 -11.31 0.03 -10.65
C GLU A 182 -10.20 -0.82 -11.33
N THR A 183 -9.69 -0.54 -12.55
CA THR A 183 -9.08 -1.62 -13.37
C THR A 183 -8.09 -1.21 -14.45
N ARG A 184 -7.45 -0.03 -14.46
CA ARG A 184 -6.43 0.29 -15.49
C ARG A 184 -5.17 0.97 -14.99
N ILE A 185 -4.44 0.31 -14.07
CA ILE A 185 -2.98 0.48 -14.08
C ILE A 185 -2.46 -0.19 -15.36
N LYS A 186 -2.18 0.61 -16.39
CA LYS A 186 -1.43 0.19 -17.59
C LYS A 186 0.09 0.12 -17.35
N SER A 187 0.57 0.10 -16.10
CA SER A 187 1.96 -0.22 -15.87
C SER A 187 2.12 -1.72 -16.11
N LYS A 188 2.83 -2.08 -17.18
CA LYS A 188 3.46 -3.40 -17.27
C LYS A 188 4.45 -3.51 -16.11
N ILE A 189 3.96 -3.91 -14.94
CA ILE A 189 4.81 -4.31 -13.84
C ILE A 189 5.40 -5.64 -14.30
N ARG A 190 6.65 -5.63 -14.74
CA ARG A 190 7.46 -6.85 -14.76
C ARG A 190 7.70 -7.21 -13.30
N ILE A 191 6.79 -7.98 -12.72
CA ILE A 191 7.17 -8.90 -11.65
C ILE A 191 8.07 -9.92 -12.37
N THR A 192 9.38 -9.83 -12.20
CA THR A 192 10.28 -10.84 -12.76
C THR A 192 9.89 -12.20 -12.18
N ALA A 193 10.08 -13.29 -12.94
CA ALA A 193 9.69 -14.64 -12.52
C ALA A 193 10.34 -15.11 -11.20
N ASP A 194 11.28 -14.32 -10.66
CA ASP A 194 11.97 -14.55 -9.39
C ASP A 194 11.02 -14.53 -8.18
N TYR A 195 9.82 -13.95 -8.30
CA TYR A 195 8.86 -13.85 -7.19
C TYR A 195 7.97 -15.08 -6.99
N ALA A 196 8.03 -16.09 -7.88
CA ALA A 196 7.23 -17.31 -7.76
C ALA A 196 7.93 -18.44 -6.97
N HIS A 197 9.22 -18.30 -6.63
CA HIS A 197 10.03 -19.44 -6.18
C HIS A 197 10.81 -19.30 -4.87
N ILE A 198 10.76 -18.16 -4.17
CA ILE A 198 11.50 -18.00 -2.90
C ILE A 198 10.70 -18.53 -1.71
N GLY A 199 10.22 -19.76 -1.84
CA GLY A 199 9.62 -20.58 -0.79
C GLY A 199 10.24 -21.98 -0.68
N LYS A 200 11.26 -22.30 -1.48
CA LYS A 200 11.96 -23.59 -1.42
C LYS A 200 13.46 -23.37 -1.35
N GLY A 201 14.02 -23.58 -0.16
CA GLY A 201 15.45 -23.82 -0.02
C GLY A 201 15.87 -25.06 -0.80
N GLY A 202 17.04 -24.99 -1.44
CA GLY A 202 17.64 -26.12 -2.15
C GLY A 202 18.70 -25.66 -3.14
N ILE A 203 19.97 -25.81 -2.74
CA ILE A 203 21.16 -25.65 -3.58
C ILE A 203 21.12 -26.72 -4.68
N GLY A 204 21.28 -26.32 -5.95
CA GLY A 204 21.53 -27.22 -7.08
C GLY A 204 21.27 -26.57 -8.45
N PRO A 205 22.20 -26.66 -9.43
CA PRO A 205 22.08 -25.93 -10.69
C PRO A 205 21.27 -26.75 -11.71
N CYS A 206 20.27 -26.17 -12.35
CA CYS A 206 19.77 -26.71 -13.63
C CYS A 206 18.99 -25.64 -14.39
N CYS A 207 19.55 -25.04 -15.43
CA CYS A 207 19.38 -25.48 -16.81
C CYS A 207 17.91 -25.65 -17.23
N CYS A 208 17.23 -24.54 -17.56
CA CYS A 208 16.42 -24.45 -18.78
C CYS A 208 15.83 -23.03 -18.93
N ARG A 209 16.25 -22.37 -20.01
CA ARG A 209 15.48 -21.29 -20.64
C ARG A 209 14.07 -21.81 -20.93
N LYS A 210 13.04 -21.01 -20.66
CA LYS A 210 11.92 -20.77 -21.58
C LYS A 210 11.14 -19.55 -21.11
N ASN A 211 11.07 -18.57 -22.01
CA ASN A 211 10.21 -17.39 -21.91
C ASN A 211 8.75 -17.82 -21.68
N SER A 212 8.13 -17.28 -20.64
CA SER A 212 6.67 -17.18 -20.58
C SER A 212 6.29 -15.85 -19.94
N THR A 213 5.99 -14.85 -20.78
CA THR A 213 5.24 -13.66 -20.40
C THR A 213 3.79 -14.05 -20.13
N LEU A 214 3.33 -13.88 -18.89
CA LEU A 214 1.90 -13.88 -18.58
C LEU A 214 1.34 -12.48 -18.81
N SER A 215 0.50 -12.35 -19.84
CA SER A 215 -0.45 -11.25 -19.98
C SER A 215 -1.69 -11.62 -19.17
N ILE A 216 -2.12 -10.75 -18.27
CA ILE A 216 -3.42 -10.85 -17.61
C ILE A 216 -4.28 -9.77 -18.25
N GLY A 217 -5.33 -10.21 -18.95
CA GLY A 217 -6.33 -9.35 -19.60
C GLY A 217 -7.29 -8.71 -18.61
#